data_AF-A0A5C4VSG8-F1
#
_entry.id   AF-A0A5C4VSG8-F1
#
_cell.length_a   1.000
_cell.length_b   1.000
_cell.length_c   1.000
_cell.angle_alpha   90.00
_cell.angle_beta   90.00
_cell.angle_gamma   90.00
#
_symmetry.space_group_name_H-M   'P 1'
#
loop_
_entity.id
_entity.type
_entity.pdbx_description
1 polymer ?
#
loop_
_entity_poly.entity_id
_entity_poly.type
_entity_poly.pdbx_seq_one_letter_code
_entity_poly.pdbx_strand_id
1 'polypeptide(L)'
;MKQLARRAERIAKRLPPVVVPTDVDPASNRGLGYREMIEFGFPRDQWAYLDALWQRESGWSHLAENPSSGAYGIPQSLPATKMAVVGSDWRTNPQTQIRWGLAYIAARYGSAQKAWEHSQRTGWY
;
A
#
# COMPACT_ATOMS: atom_id res chain seq x y z
N MET A 1 -20.94 20.66 15.99
CA MET A 1 -19.92 20.16 15.04
C MET A 1 -18.47 20.34 15.54
N LYS A 2 -17.99 21.56 15.87
CA LYS A 2 -16.58 21.78 16.29
C LYS A 2 -16.11 20.99 17.53
N GLN A 3 -17.01 20.68 18.47
CA GLN A 3 -16.67 19.97 19.71
C GLN A 3 -16.47 18.45 19.50
N LEU A 4 -17.22 17.84 18.58
CA LEU A 4 -17.04 16.44 18.19
C LEU A 4 -15.73 16.24 17.42
N ALA A 5 -15.40 17.15 16.49
CA ALA A 5 -14.14 17.12 15.75
C ALA A 5 -12.90 17.20 16.67
N ARG A 6 -12.89 18.15 17.62
CA ARG A 6 -11.79 18.28 18.60
C ARG A 6 -11.66 17.06 19.54
N ARG A 7 -12.78 16.38 19.82
CA ARG A 7 -12.78 15.16 20.63
C ARG A 7 -12.24 13.97 19.83
N ALA A 8 -12.61 13.85 18.56
CA ALA A 8 -12.06 12.86 17.63
C ALA A 8 -10.55 13.05 17.42
N GLU A 9 -10.07 14.29 17.21
CA GLU A 9 -8.64 14.60 17.11
C GLU A 9 -7.85 14.19 18.36
N ARG A 10 -8.37 14.46 19.57
CA ARG A 10 -7.71 14.05 20.81
C ARG A 10 -7.66 12.55 21.00
N ILE A 11 -8.72 11.84 20.58
CA ILE A 11 -8.78 10.38 20.63
C ILE A 11 -7.75 9.82 19.64
N ALA A 12 -7.73 10.30 18.40
CA ALA A 12 -6.75 9.90 17.39
C ALA A 12 -5.30 10.12 17.86
N LYS A 13 -5.03 11.27 18.50
CA LYS A 13 -3.70 11.59 19.04
C LYS A 13 -3.28 10.74 20.25
N ARG A 14 -4.21 10.02 20.86
CA ARG A 14 -3.98 9.10 21.99
C ARG A 14 -4.03 7.63 21.57
N LEU A 15 -4.39 7.33 20.32
CA LEU A 15 -4.32 5.95 19.84
C LEU A 15 -2.86 5.49 19.88
N PRO A 16 -2.61 4.26 20.33
CA PRO A 16 -1.27 3.71 20.29
C PRO A 16 -0.79 3.72 18.83
N PRO A 17 0.48 4.05 18.58
CA PRO A 17 1.03 3.98 17.24
C PRO A 17 0.84 2.57 16.69
N VAL A 18 0.59 2.45 15.39
CA VAL A 18 0.48 1.16 14.73
C VAL A 18 1.82 0.43 14.89
N VAL A 19 1.83 -0.59 15.76
CA VAL A 19 2.97 -1.48 15.93
C VAL A 19 3.13 -2.30 14.65
N VAL A 20 4.25 -2.13 13.98
CA VAL A 20 4.64 -2.92 12.81
C VAL A 20 5.12 -4.31 13.24
N PRO A 21 5.02 -5.35 12.38
CA PRO A 21 5.59 -6.67 12.65
C PRO A 21 7.09 -6.58 12.93
N THR A 22 7.61 -7.42 13.81
CA THR A 22 9.01 -7.35 14.28
C THR A 22 10.05 -7.69 13.21
N ASP A 23 9.63 -8.39 12.16
CA ASP A 23 10.44 -8.72 10.97
C ASP A 23 10.45 -7.62 9.91
N VAL A 24 9.73 -6.51 10.14
CA VAL A 24 9.62 -5.38 9.24
C VAL A 24 10.32 -4.17 9.83
N ASP A 25 11.34 -3.65 9.14
CA ASP A 25 11.98 -2.38 9.51
C ASP A 25 10.94 -1.23 9.39
N PRO A 26 10.61 -0.52 10.49
CA PRO A 26 9.66 0.59 10.48
C PRO A 26 10.03 1.75 9.55
N ALA A 27 11.30 1.91 9.19
CA ALA A 27 11.80 2.97 8.30
C ALA A 27 11.76 2.57 6.80
N SER A 28 11.56 1.28 6.50
CA SER A 28 11.51 0.77 5.13
C SER A 28 10.17 1.05 4.43
N ASN A 29 10.13 0.86 3.10
CA ASN A 29 8.87 0.90 2.34
C ASN A 29 7.87 -0.16 2.83
N ARG A 30 8.33 -1.32 3.32
CA ARG A 30 7.48 -2.34 3.97
C ARG A 30 6.84 -1.77 5.24
N GLY A 31 7.63 -1.11 6.09
CA GLY A 31 7.15 -0.46 7.30
C GLY A 31 6.13 0.66 7.02
N LEU A 32 6.38 1.47 5.99
CA LEU A 32 5.40 2.46 5.51
C LEU A 32 4.13 1.78 4.99
N GLY A 33 4.28 0.74 4.17
CA GLY A 33 3.18 -0.04 3.61
C GLY A 33 2.27 -0.65 4.67
N TYR A 34 2.84 -1.19 5.75
CA TYR A 34 2.06 -1.71 6.87
C TYR A 34 1.20 -0.61 7.51
N ARG A 35 1.79 0.55 7.80
CA ARG A 35 1.07 1.68 8.41
C ARG A 35 -0.05 2.18 7.50
N GLU A 36 0.24 2.40 6.23
CA GLU A 36 -0.74 2.85 5.23
C GLU A 36 -1.84 1.81 5.00
N MET A 37 -1.54 0.51 5.04
CA MET A 37 -2.55 -0.56 4.94
C MET A 37 -3.57 -0.47 6.09
N ILE A 38 -3.09 -0.27 7.32
CA ILE A 38 -3.95 -0.11 8.50
C ILE A 38 -4.74 1.19 8.43
N GLU A 39 -4.10 2.30 8.04
CA GLU A 39 -4.76 3.60 7.88
C GLU A 39 -5.84 3.58 6.79
N PHE A 40 -5.60 2.85 5.69
CA PHE A 40 -6.56 2.62 4.62
C PHE A 40 -7.77 1.79 5.08
N GLY A 41 -7.63 1.01 6.16
CA GLY A 41 -8.71 0.23 6.76
C GLY A 41 -8.68 -1.27 6.44
N PHE A 42 -7.59 -1.78 5.85
CA PHE A 42 -7.40 -3.22 5.75
C PHE A 42 -7.03 -3.81 7.12
N PRO A 43 -7.62 -4.96 7.51
CA PRO A 43 -7.27 -5.60 8.77
C PRO A 43 -5.83 -6.11 8.77
N ARG A 44 -5.26 -6.28 9.97
CA ARG A 44 -3.85 -6.72 10.15
C ARG A 44 -3.55 -8.07 9.49
N ASP A 45 -4.54 -8.95 9.40
CA ASP A 45 -4.40 -10.26 8.75
C ASP A 45 -4.18 -10.18 7.23
N GLN A 46 -4.41 -9.02 6.61
CA GLN A 46 -4.11 -8.79 5.19
C GLN A 46 -2.61 -8.61 4.93
N TRP A 47 -1.82 -8.32 5.96
CA TRP A 47 -0.42 -7.97 5.79
C TRP A 47 0.39 -9.03 5.05
N ALA A 48 0.27 -10.30 5.44
CA ALA A 48 1.06 -11.38 4.84
C ALA A 48 0.82 -11.50 3.32
N TYR A 49 -0.41 -11.23 2.87
CA TYR A 49 -0.77 -11.27 1.46
C TYR A 49 -0.29 -10.05 0.69
N LEU A 50 -0.43 -8.86 1.27
CA LEU A 50 0.07 -7.61 0.67
C LEU A 50 1.60 -7.65 0.53
N ASP A 51 2.28 -8.09 1.59
CA ASP A 51 3.73 -8.20 1.64
C ASP A 51 4.24 -9.20 0.61
N ALA A 52 3.66 -10.40 0.54
CA ALA A 52 4.03 -11.39 -0.48
C ALA A 52 3.77 -10.88 -1.91
N LEU A 53 2.64 -10.19 -2.12
CA LEU A 53 2.28 -9.62 -3.41
C LEU A 53 3.31 -8.57 -3.86
N TRP A 54 3.52 -7.51 -3.09
CA TRP A 54 4.44 -6.44 -3.50
C TRP A 54 5.92 -6.83 -3.41
N GLN A 55 6.26 -7.84 -2.61
CA GLN A 55 7.58 -8.48 -2.68
C GLN A 55 7.80 -9.14 -4.05
N ARG A 56 6.78 -9.79 -4.62
CA ARG A 56 6.86 -10.38 -5.98
C ARG A 56 6.93 -9.30 -7.06
N GLU A 57 6.14 -8.24 -6.93
CA GLU A 57 6.02 -7.20 -7.95
C GLU A 57 7.33 -6.38 -8.09
N SER A 58 7.92 -5.96 -6.98
CA SER A 58 9.02 -4.99 -7.01
C SER A 58 10.07 -5.19 -5.93
N GLY A 59 9.90 -6.19 -5.06
CA GLY A 59 10.67 -6.27 -3.83
C GLY A 59 10.53 -5.02 -2.96
N TRP A 60 9.35 -4.40 -2.99
CA TRP A 60 9.04 -3.14 -2.31
C TRP A 60 9.88 -1.92 -2.76
N SER A 61 10.49 -1.97 -3.96
CA SER A 61 11.20 -0.83 -4.52
C SER A 61 10.24 0.14 -5.22
N HIS A 62 10.15 1.38 -4.74
CA HIS A 62 9.37 2.44 -5.39
C HIS A 62 10.00 2.96 -6.69
N LEU A 63 11.21 2.51 -7.01
CA LEU A 63 11.91 2.82 -8.24
C LEU A 63 11.96 1.64 -9.22
N ALA A 64 11.35 0.49 -8.89
CA ALA A 64 11.30 -0.66 -9.77
C ALA A 64 10.57 -0.30 -11.07
N GLU A 65 11.23 -0.52 -12.20
CA GLU A 65 10.66 -0.36 -13.53
C GLU A 65 10.87 -1.65 -14.31
N ASN A 66 9.80 -2.19 -14.87
CA ASN A 66 9.89 -3.31 -15.80
C ASN A 66 10.21 -2.75 -17.20
N PRO A 67 11.41 -3.00 -17.78
CA PRO A 67 11.81 -2.37 -19.03
C PRO A 67 10.97 -2.80 -20.23
N SER A 68 10.38 -3.99 -20.18
CA SER A 68 9.61 -4.56 -21.30
C SER A 68 8.18 -4.01 -21.35
N SER A 69 7.56 -3.76 -20.18
CA SER A 69 6.17 -3.31 -20.10
C SER A 69 6.00 -1.84 -19.69
N GLY A 70 6.99 -1.24 -19.03
CA GLY A 70 6.89 0.08 -18.40
C GLY A 70 6.10 0.09 -17.09
N ALA A 71 5.79 -1.08 -16.52
CA ALA A 71 5.19 -1.17 -15.19
C ALA A 71 6.14 -0.57 -14.14
N TYR A 72 5.61 0.19 -13.18
CA TYR A 72 6.44 1.01 -12.29
C TYR A 72 6.02 0.99 -10.83
N GLY A 73 7.03 1.11 -9.97
CA GLY A 73 6.90 1.36 -8.55
C GLY A 73 6.53 0.12 -7.74
N ILE A 74 6.22 0.34 -6.47
CA ILE A 74 5.84 -0.73 -5.52
C ILE A 74 4.73 -1.63 -6.08
N PRO A 75 3.59 -1.08 -6.56
CA PRO A 75 2.49 -1.91 -7.04
C PRO A 75 2.65 -2.38 -8.50
N GLN A 76 3.72 -2.00 -9.20
CA GLN A 76 3.91 -2.23 -10.64
C GLN A 76 2.72 -1.74 -11.50
N SER A 77 2.31 -0.48 -11.30
CA SER A 77 1.18 0.11 -12.03
C SER A 77 1.46 0.20 -13.53
N LEU A 78 0.48 -0.19 -14.35
CA LEU A 78 0.51 -0.07 -15.81
C LEU A 78 -0.77 0.59 -16.38
N PRO A 79 -0.68 1.76 -17.05
CA PRO A 79 0.48 2.66 -17.05
C PRO A 79 0.74 3.26 -15.65
N ALA A 80 1.99 3.61 -15.39
CA ALA A 80 2.42 4.21 -14.12
C ALA A 80 1.68 5.53 -13.79
N THR A 81 1.29 6.28 -14.81
CA THR A 81 0.58 7.57 -14.71
C THR A 81 -0.77 7.49 -14.00
N LYS A 82 -1.36 6.29 -13.86
CA LYS A 82 -2.58 6.09 -13.05
C LYS A 82 -2.40 6.54 -11.60
N MET A 83 -1.18 6.48 -11.06
CA MET A 83 -0.87 6.92 -9.70
C MET A 83 -0.97 8.44 -9.51
N ALA A 84 -0.99 9.21 -10.60
CA ALA A 84 -1.10 10.67 -10.55
C ALA A 84 -2.41 11.18 -9.94
N VAL A 85 -3.46 10.36 -9.91
CA VAL A 85 -4.74 10.71 -9.25
C VAL A 85 -4.61 10.82 -7.73
N VAL A 86 -3.59 10.18 -7.14
CA VAL A 86 -3.29 10.27 -5.70
C VAL A 86 -2.30 11.40 -5.43
N GLY A 87 -1.30 11.58 -6.29
CA GLY A 87 -0.33 12.67 -6.17
C GLY A 87 0.54 12.79 -7.42
N SER A 88 0.85 14.02 -7.82
CA SER A 88 1.71 14.30 -8.99
C SER A 88 3.17 13.84 -8.82
N ASP A 89 3.58 13.57 -7.59
CA ASP A 89 4.91 13.11 -7.18
C ASP A 89 5.07 11.57 -7.18
N TRP A 90 4.09 10.84 -7.75
CA TRP A 90 4.03 9.37 -7.75
C TRP A 90 5.31 8.68 -8.21
N ARG A 91 6.12 9.32 -9.05
CA ARG A 91 7.33 8.72 -9.61
C ARG A 91 8.45 8.57 -8.58
N THR A 92 8.46 9.37 -7.51
CA THR A 92 9.51 9.31 -6.48
C THR A 92 8.98 9.15 -5.06
N ASN A 93 7.66 9.26 -4.86
CA ASN A 93 7.05 9.15 -3.55
C ASN A 93 6.47 7.74 -3.30
N PRO A 94 7.10 6.91 -2.42
CA PRO A 94 6.58 5.58 -2.09
C PRO A 94 5.19 5.62 -1.45
N GLN A 95 4.88 6.66 -0.66
CA GLN A 95 3.57 6.79 -0.01
C GLN A 95 2.45 6.95 -1.04
N THR A 96 2.67 7.77 -2.07
CA THR A 96 1.72 7.94 -3.19
C THR A 96 1.49 6.62 -3.91
N GLN A 97 2.55 5.86 -4.18
CA GLN A 97 2.44 4.55 -4.84
C GLN A 97 1.69 3.52 -3.99
N ILE A 98 2.00 3.44 -2.68
CA ILE A 98 1.35 2.53 -1.74
C ILE A 98 -0.14 2.84 -1.63
N ARG A 99 -0.51 4.11 -1.45
CA ARG A 99 -1.92 4.53 -1.35
C ARG A 99 -2.71 4.19 -2.60
N TRP A 100 -2.14 4.46 -3.77
CA TRP A 100 -2.77 4.08 -5.03
C TRP A 100 -2.92 2.56 -5.15
N GLY A 101 -1.87 1.80 -4.82
CA GLY A 101 -1.89 0.33 -4.87
C GLY A 101 -2.94 -0.28 -3.94
N LEU A 102 -3.06 0.22 -2.70
CA LEU A 102 -4.10 -0.21 -1.76
C LEU A 102 -5.51 0.07 -2.30
N ALA A 103 -5.74 1.27 -2.84
CA ALA A 103 -7.02 1.63 -3.46
C ALA A 103 -7.35 0.74 -4.66
N TYR A 104 -6.36 0.45 -5.51
CA TYR A 104 -6.52 -0.47 -6.64
C TYR A 104 -6.88 -1.89 -6.17
N ILE A 105 -6.17 -2.42 -5.16
CA ILE A 105 -6.47 -3.74 -4.58
C ILE A 105 -7.91 -3.78 -4.05
N ALA A 106 -8.31 -2.77 -3.29
CA ALA A 106 -9.66 -2.70 -2.73
C ALA A 106 -10.73 -2.64 -3.84
N ALA A 107 -10.54 -1.80 -4.85
CA ALA A 107 -11.50 -1.65 -5.93
C ALA A 107 -11.61 -2.89 -6.83
N ARG A 108 -10.49 -3.55 -7.12
CA ARG A 108 -10.43 -4.67 -8.06
C ARG A 108 -10.68 -6.03 -7.42
N TYR A 109 -10.17 -6.24 -6.20
CA TYR A 109 -10.15 -7.53 -5.52
C TYR A 109 -10.94 -7.53 -4.21
N GLY A 110 -11.15 -6.37 -3.60
CA GLY A 110 -11.79 -6.24 -2.29
C GLY A 110 -10.85 -6.50 -1.11
N SER A 111 -9.79 -7.30 -1.28
CA SER A 111 -8.80 -7.57 -0.23
C SER A 111 -7.43 -7.95 -0.79
N ALA A 112 -6.37 -7.78 0.02
CA ALA A 112 -5.02 -8.17 -0.35
C ALA A 112 -4.90 -9.69 -0.54
N GLN A 113 -5.61 -10.47 0.28
CA GLN A 113 -5.70 -11.92 0.11
C GLN A 113 -6.19 -12.31 -1.29
N LYS A 114 -7.31 -11.73 -1.75
CA LYS A 114 -7.89 -12.05 -3.06
C LYS A 114 -6.98 -11.61 -4.21
N ALA A 115 -6.28 -10.48 -4.06
CA ALA A 115 -5.28 -10.03 -5.03
C ALA A 115 -4.10 -11.00 -5.12
N TRP A 116 -3.57 -11.45 -3.98
CA TRP A 116 -2.49 -12.42 -3.93
C TRP A 116 -2.90 -13.78 -4.53
N GLU A 117 -4.07 -14.29 -4.18
CA GLU A 117 -4.62 -15.52 -4.76
C GLU A 117 -4.80 -15.42 -6.28
N HIS A 118 -5.20 -14.26 -6.79
CA HIS A 118 -5.26 -14.01 -8.23
C HIS A 118 -3.86 -14.04 -8.85
N SER A 119 -2.90 -13.29 -8.28
CA SER A 119 -1.50 -13.27 -8.74
C SER A 119 -0.85 -14.64 -8.74
N GLN A 120 -1.13 -15.49 -7.75
CA GLN A 120 -0.64 -16.88 -7.74
C GLN A 120 -1.16 -17.72 -8.91
N ARG A 121 -2.36 -17.43 -9.44
CA ARG A 121 -2.94 -18.17 -10.57
C ARG A 121 -2.56 -17.59 -11.93
N THR A 122 -2.42 -16.28 -12.05
CA THR A 122 -2.30 -15.60 -13.35
C THR A 122 -0.95 -14.93 -13.58
N GLY A 123 -0.15 -14.74 -12.52
CA GLY A 123 1.12 -14.02 -12.57
C GLY A 123 0.98 -12.48 -12.51
N TRP A 124 -0.24 -11.95 -12.36
CA TRP A 124 -0.52 -10.51 -12.25
C TRP A 124 -1.70 -10.24 -11.30
N TYR A 125 -1.90 -8.98 -10.92
CA TYR A 125 -3.10 -8.47 -10.23
C TYR A 125 -3.45 -7.06 -10.73
#